data_AF-A0A2E2V9R8-F1
#
_entry.id   AF-A0A2E2V9R8-F1
#
_cell.length_a   1.000
_cell.length_b   1.000
_cell.length_c   1.000
_cell.angle_alpha   90.00
_cell.angle_beta   90.00
_cell.angle_gamma   90.00
#
_symmetry.space_group_name_H-M   'P 1'
#
loop_
_entity.id
_entity.type
_entity.pdbx_description
1 polymer ?
#
loop_
_entity_poly.entity_id
_entity_poly.type
_entity_poly.pdbx_seq_one_letter_code
_entity_poly.pdbx_strand_id
1 'polypeptide(L)' 'MSLKSFHIVFIIASSLFMVYFSYWAVISWFDYRDLSYLLYGVLSIISFFLLLVYSNKFKNKYKELSS' A
#
# COMPACT_ATOMS: atom_id res chain seq x y z
N MET A 1 1.07 21.78 8.42
CA MET A 1 0.68 21.07 7.17
C MET A 1 -0.82 20.92 7.14
N SER A 2 -1.48 21.10 5.99
CA SER A 2 -2.91 20.77 5.91
C SER A 2 -3.10 19.27 6.13
N LEU A 3 -4.21 18.85 6.77
CA LEU A 3 -4.58 17.44 6.93
C LEU A 3 -4.50 16.66 5.60
N LYS A 4 -4.74 17.35 4.48
CA LYS A 4 -4.69 16.81 3.11
C LYS A 4 -3.28 16.35 2.72
N SER A 5 -2.28 17.21 2.91
CA SER A 5 -0.89 16.92 2.55
C SER A 5 -0.33 15.79 3.41
N PHE A 6 -0.68 15.74 4.69
CA PHE A 6 -0.27 14.65 5.58
C PHE A 6 -0.86 13.30 5.14
N HIS A 7 -2.15 13.25 4.81
CA HIS A 7 -2.78 12.01 4.33
C HIS A 7 -2.19 11.50 3.02
N ILE A 8 -1.92 12.39 2.07
CA ILE A 8 -1.30 12.00 0.79
C ILE A 8 0.11 11.44 1.02
N VAL A 9 0.91 12.10 1.86
CA VAL A 9 2.26 11.61 2.20
C VAL A 9 2.19 10.25 2.90
N PHE A 10 1.23 10.06 3.82
CA PHE A 10 1.02 8.78 4.48
C PHE A 10 0.68 7.67 3.50
N ILE A 11 -0.26 7.90 2.57
CA ILE A 11 -0.62 6.92 1.54
C ILE A 11 0.59 6.57 0.66
N ILE A 12 1.39 7.55 0.27
CA ILE A 12 2.60 7.33 -0.53
C ILE A 12 3.63 6.49 0.26
N ALA A 13 3.85 6.83 1.52
CA ALA A 13 4.77 6.09 2.39
C ALA A 13 4.31 4.63 2.60
N SER A 14 3.02 4.41 2.87
CA SER A 14 2.45 3.06 3.02
C SER A 14 2.52 2.27 1.70
N SER A 15 2.29 2.92 0.56
CA SER A 15 2.41 2.33 -0.77
C SER A 15 3.83 1.83 -1.04
N LEU A 16 4.84 2.67 -0.80
CA LEU A 16 6.26 2.30 -0.92
C LEU A 16 6.64 1.17 0.03
N PHE A 17 6.12 1.24 1.27
CA PHE A 17 6.36 0.19 2.26
C PHE A 17 5.79 -1.17 1.81
N MET A 18 4.59 -1.21 1.23
CA MET A 18 4.00 -2.44 0.72
C MET A 18 4.75 -3.03 -0.48
N VAL A 19 5.36 -2.19 -1.33
CA VAL A 19 6.22 -2.68 -2.42
C VAL A 19 7.49 -3.32 -1.84
N TYR A 20 8.14 -2.64 -0.88
CA TYR A 20 9.30 -3.19 -0.19
C TYR A 20 8.97 -4.50 0.54
N PHE A 21 7.84 -4.54 1.23
CA PHE A 21 7.41 -5.71 1.98
C PHE A 21 7.10 -6.89 1.05
N SER A 22 6.48 -6.63 -0.12
CA SER A 22 6.26 -7.65 -1.15
C SER A 22 7.58 -8.21 -1.69
N TYR A 23 8.57 -7.34 -1.98
CA TYR A 23 9.90 -7.78 -2.41
C TYR A 23 10.61 -8.63 -1.35
N TRP A 24 10.57 -8.18 -0.08
CA TRP A 24 11.15 -8.91 1.04
C TRP A 24 10.48 -10.28 1.27
N ALA A 25 9.16 -10.35 1.12
CA ALA A 25 8.41 -11.60 1.22
C ALA A 25 8.81 -12.61 0.12
N VAL A 26 9.04 -12.14 -1.11
CA VAL A 26 9.51 -13.00 -2.21
C VAL A 26 10.91 -13.53 -1.96
N ILE A 27 11.85 -12.68 -1.50
CA ILE A 27 13.21 -13.13 -1.15
C ILE A 27 13.16 -14.14 0.01
N SER A 28 12.41 -13.82 1.07
CA SER A 28 12.29 -14.71 2.22
C SER A 28 11.65 -16.05 1.86
N TRP A 29 10.73 -16.06 0.88
CA TRP A 29 10.19 -17.30 0.36
C TRP A 29 11.25 -18.16 -0.36
N PHE A 30 12.21 -17.54 -1.07
CA PHE A 30 13.33 -18.28 -1.67
C PHE A 30 14.25 -18.92 -0.63
N ASP A 31 14.52 -18.23 0.49
CA ASP A 31 15.42 -18.72 1.54
C ASP A 31 14.78 -19.79 2.42
N TYR A 32 13.54 -19.59 2.86
CA TYR A 32 12.89 -20.44 3.86
C TYR A 32 11.90 -21.45 3.26
N ARG A 33 11.44 -21.26 2.01
CA ARG A 33 10.42 -22.07 1.33
C ARG A 33 9.14 -22.30 2.12
N ASP A 34 8.84 -21.43 3.08
CA ASP A 34 7.66 -21.56 3.92
C ASP A 34 6.43 -20.91 3.25
N LEU A 35 5.27 -21.56 3.36
CA LEU A 35 4.00 -21.11 2.80
C LEU A 35 3.56 -19.77 3.39
N SER A 36 3.96 -19.50 4.64
CA SER A 36 3.67 -18.25 5.35
C SER A 36 4.17 -17.02 4.59
N TYR A 37 5.36 -17.07 3.98
CA TYR A 37 5.92 -15.94 3.21
C TYR A 37 5.16 -15.68 1.91
N LEU A 38 4.65 -16.74 1.27
CA LEU A 38 3.77 -16.63 0.11
C LEU A 38 2.47 -15.91 0.48
N LEU A 39 1.85 -16.30 1.60
CA LEU A 39 0.64 -15.64 2.11
C LEU A 39 0.90 -14.16 2.45
N TYR A 40 2.04 -13.84 3.07
CA TYR A 40 2.43 -12.45 3.34
C TYR A 40 2.65 -11.65 2.05
N GLY A 41 3.26 -12.24 1.02
CA GLY A 41 3.41 -11.62 -0.29
C GLY A 41 2.06 -11.30 -0.94
N VAL A 42 1.13 -12.25 -0.94
CA VAL A 42 -0.23 -12.07 -1.48
C VAL A 42 -1.00 -11.00 -0.70
N LEU A 43 -0.96 -11.04 0.63
CA LEU A 43 -1.58 -10.02 1.49
C LEU A 43 -1.01 -8.63 1.25
N SER A 44 0.30 -8.52 1.01
CA SER A 44 0.96 -7.25 0.69
C SER A 44 0.46 -6.67 -0.64
N ILE A 45 0.31 -7.51 -1.67
CA ILE A 45 -0.22 -7.10 -2.99
C ILE A 45 -1.68 -6.65 -2.86
N ILE A 46 -2.51 -7.41 -2.15
CA ILE A 46 -3.92 -7.05 -1.91
C ILE A 46 -4.01 -5.72 -1.15
N SER A 47 -3.19 -5.55 -0.11
CA SER A 47 -3.14 -4.33 0.69
C SER A 47 -2.70 -3.12 -0.13
N PHE A 48 -1.71 -3.30 -1.01
CA PHE A 48 -1.28 -2.26 -1.96
C PHE A 48 -2.40 -1.85 -2.90
N PHE A 49 -3.15 -2.82 -3.44
CA PHE A 49 -4.27 -2.54 -4.33
C PHE A 49 -5.41 -1.79 -3.63
N LEU A 50 -5.74 -2.19 -2.39
CA LEU A 50 -6.69 -1.49 -1.53
C LEU A 50 -6.25 -0.05 -1.26
N LEU A 51 -4.96 0.18 -0.99
CA LEU A 51 -4.38 1.51 -0.81
C LEU A 51 -4.52 2.38 -2.07
N LEU A 52 -4.30 1.82 -3.25
CA LEU A 52 -4.50 2.54 -4.52
C LEU A 52 -5.97 2.92 -4.74
N VAL A 53 -6.91 2.01 -4.49
CA VAL A 53 -8.34 2.28 -4.58
C VAL A 53 -8.75 3.36 -3.59
N TYR A 54 -8.28 3.27 -2.34
CA TYR A 54 -8.52 4.28 -1.32
C TYR A 54 -7.97 5.65 -1.71
N SER A 55 -6.74 5.70 -2.24
CA SER A 55 -6.11 6.92 -2.72
C SER A 55 -6.93 7.62 -3.82
N ASN A 56 -7.44 6.85 -4.79
CA ASN A 56 -8.31 7.39 -5.84
C ASN A 56 -9.65 7.89 -5.30
N LYS A 57 -10.28 7.15 -4.38
CA LYS A 57 -11.53 7.57 -3.75
C LYS A 57 -11.34 8.83 -2.90
N PHE A 58 -10.23 8.93 -2.19
CA PHE A 58 -9.85 10.12 -1.43
C PHE A 58 -9.66 11.31 -2.39
N LYS A 59 -8.88 11.16 -3.46
CA LYS A 59 -8.74 12.22 -4.48
C LYS A 59 -10.08 12.70 -5.03
N ASN A 60 -10.98 11.78 -5.38
CA ASN A 60 -12.31 12.14 -5.92
C ASN A 60 -13.18 12.88 -4.90
N LYS A 61 -13.27 12.38 -3.66
CA LYS A 61 -14.11 13.00 -2.62
C LYS A 61 -13.64 14.41 -2.24
N TYR A 62 -12.33 14.66 -2.27
CA TYR A 62 -11.79 16.00 -2.00
C TYR A 62 -11.88 16.93 -3.21
N LYS A 63 -11.99 16.39 -4.44
CA LYS A 63 -12.25 17.19 -5.65
C LYS A 63 -13.68 17.74 -5.64
N GLU A 64 -14.66 16.95 -5.20
CA GLU A 64 -16.05 17.39 -5.02
C GLU A 64 -16.20 18.46 -3.92
N LEU A 65 -15.45 18.36 -2.82
CA LEU A 65 -15.48 19.34 -1.71
C LEU A 65 -14.79 20.68 -2.04
N SER A 66 -14.15 20.79 -3.20
CA SER A 66 -13.43 21.98 -3.66
C SER A 66 -14.11 22.69 -4.83
N SER A 67 -15.24 22.16 -5.30
CA SER A 67 -16.12 22.80 -6.29
C SER A 67 -17.26 23.53 -5.60
#